data_AF-A0A1A0PSX2-F1
#
_entry.id   AF-A0A1A0PSX2-F1
#
_cell.length_a   1.000
_cell.length_b   1.000
_cell.length_c   1.000
_cell.angle_alpha   90.00
_cell.angle_beta   90.00
_cell.angle_gamma   90.00
#
_symmetry.space_group_name_H-M   'P 1'
#
loop_
_entity.id
_entity.type
_entity.pdbx_description
1 polymer ?
#
loop_
_entity_poly.entity_id
_entity_poly.type
_entity_poly.pdbx_seq_one_letter_code
_entity_poly.pdbx_strand_id
1 'polypeptide(L)'
;MPEPIKVDPQELTRAAQRIRDYAEQLRAGHGSSLATADGARPGLVGHSAQAVDSRAQRWRTTTAELHGLLTSQADALASASVAYARTEDDNSDMIAALDPTRL
;
A
#
# COMPACT_ATOMS: atom_id res chain seq x y z
N MET A 1 23.72 0.33 -25.27
CA MET A 1 22.25 0.48 -25.35
C MET A 1 21.70 0.12 -23.99
N PRO A 2 20.91 0.99 -23.33
CA PRO A 2 20.24 0.62 -22.09
C PRO A 2 19.19 -0.46 -22.39
N GLU A 3 19.06 -1.41 -21.48
CA GLU A 3 18.10 -2.50 -21.61
C GLU A 3 16.68 -1.91 -21.48
N PRO A 4 15.73 -2.30 -22.34
CA PRO A 4 14.37 -1.79 -22.28
C PRO A 4 13.72 -2.19 -20.95
N ILE A 5 13.17 -1.20 -20.25
CA ILE A 5 12.41 -1.43 -19.02
C ILE A 5 11.15 -2.20 -19.39
N LYS A 6 11.10 -3.49 -19.02
CA LYS A 6 9.90 -4.30 -19.15
C LYS A 6 9.12 -4.22 -17.85
N VAL A 7 7.89 -3.71 -17.92
CA VAL A 7 6.96 -3.72 -16.79
C VAL A 7 6.07 -4.94 -16.90
N ASP A 8 5.95 -5.69 -15.81
CA ASP A 8 5.01 -6.80 -15.68
C ASP A 8 3.78 -6.35 -14.88
N PRO A 9 2.60 -6.20 -15.52
CA PRO A 9 1.36 -5.80 -14.85
C PRO A 9 0.94 -6.75 -13.73
N GLN A 10 1.22 -8.05 -13.83
CA GLN A 10 0.86 -9.02 -12.80
C GLN A 10 1.72 -8.85 -11.56
N GLU A 11 3.02 -8.63 -11.73
CA GLU A 11 3.92 -8.34 -10.60
C GLU A 11 3.55 -7.01 -9.92
N LEU A 12 3.12 -6.00 -10.68
CA LEU A 12 2.59 -4.76 -10.10
C LEU A 12 1.31 -5.01 -9.26
N THR A 13 0.38 -5.83 -9.74
CA THR A 13 -0.81 -6.21 -8.97
C THR A 13 -0.45 -6.95 -7.68
N ARG A 14 0.47 -7.91 -7.76
CA ARG A 14 0.95 -8.67 -6.59
C ARG A 14 1.65 -7.75 -5.59
N ALA A 15 2.47 -6.81 -6.07
CA ALA A 15 3.12 -5.82 -5.23
C ALA A 15 2.10 -4.92 -4.52
N ALA A 16 1.08 -4.43 -5.24
CA ALA A 16 -0.01 -3.65 -4.67
C ALA A 16 -0.74 -4.41 -3.55
N GLN A 17 -1.06 -5.69 -3.78
CA GLN A 17 -1.71 -6.54 -2.78
C GLN A 17 -0.84 -6.70 -1.53
N ARG A 18 0.45 -7.05 -1.68
CA ARG A 18 1.37 -7.16 -0.53
C ARG A 18 1.44 -5.87 0.28
N ILE A 19 1.46 -4.71 -0.38
CA ILE A 19 1.51 -3.42 0.32
C ILE A 19 0.22 -3.17 1.11
N ARG A 20 -0.96 -3.53 0.56
CA ARG A 20 -2.22 -3.46 1.34
C ARG A 20 -2.16 -4.38 2.55
N ASP A 21 -1.69 -5.61 2.39
CA ASP A 21 -1.57 -6.57 3.49
C ASP A 21 -0.64 -6.05 4.58
N TYR A 22 0.48 -5.40 4.22
CA TYR A 22 1.36 -4.76 5.19
C TYR A 22 0.72 -3.55 5.88
N ALA A 23 -0.05 -2.74 5.14
CA ALA A 23 -0.78 -1.63 5.73
C ALA A 23 -1.77 -2.13 6.79
N GLU A 24 -2.54 -3.18 6.48
CA GLU A 24 -3.50 -3.77 7.42
C GLU A 24 -2.81 -4.41 8.64
N GLN A 25 -1.70 -5.12 8.43
CA GLN A 25 -0.90 -5.67 9.53
C GLN A 25 -0.36 -4.57 10.45
N LEU A 26 0.16 -3.48 9.89
CA LEU A 26 0.62 -2.31 10.65
C LEU A 26 -0.51 -1.74 11.51
N ARG A 27 -1.68 -1.51 10.89
CA ARG A 27 -2.86 -0.97 11.58
C ARG A 27 -3.34 -1.88 12.71
N ALA A 28 -3.41 -3.19 12.46
CA ALA A 28 -3.84 -4.18 13.45
C ALA A 28 -2.85 -4.29 14.62
N GLY A 29 -1.55 -4.41 14.33
CA GLY A 29 -0.51 -4.53 15.37
C GLY A 29 -0.40 -3.28 16.24
N HIS A 30 -0.50 -2.09 15.64
CA HIS A 30 -0.55 -0.82 16.38
C HIS A 30 -1.85 -0.69 17.19
N GLY A 31 -2.99 -1.12 16.66
CA GLY A 31 -4.27 -1.17 17.38
C GLY A 31 -4.19 -2.03 18.65
N SER A 32 -3.56 -3.20 18.57
CA SER A 32 -3.33 -4.06 19.75
C SER A 32 -2.43 -3.40 20.81
N SER A 33 -1.40 -2.67 20.38
CA SER A 33 -0.52 -1.95 21.29
C SER A 33 -1.22 -0.79 21.99
N LEU A 34 -2.07 -0.06 21.27
CA LEU A 34 -2.91 1.00 21.84
C LEU A 34 -3.90 0.44 22.85
N ALA A 35 -4.54 -0.69 22.56
CA ALA A 35 -5.44 -1.34 23.52
C ALA A 35 -4.73 -1.74 24.82
N THR A 36 -3.46 -2.17 24.72
CA THR A 36 -2.63 -2.46 25.90
C THR A 36 -2.32 -1.20 26.71
N ALA A 37 -2.03 -0.08 26.03
CA ALA A 37 -1.80 1.21 26.68
C ALA A 37 -3.06 1.72 27.39
N ASP A 38 -4.22 1.63 26.74
CA ASP A 38 -5.51 2.01 27.32
C ASP A 38 -5.87 1.13 28.53
N GLY A 39 -5.55 -0.17 28.49
CA GLY A 39 -5.73 -1.10 29.61
C GLY A 39 -4.81 -0.83 30.81
N ALA A 40 -3.61 -0.30 30.57
CA ALA A 40 -2.67 0.07 31.64
C ALA A 40 -3.04 1.40 32.33
N ARG A 41 -3.84 2.25 31.66
CA ARG A 41 -4.17 3.62 32.08
C ARG A 41 -4.71 3.74 33.51
N PRO A 42 -5.60 2.85 34.01
CA PRO A 42 -6.10 2.94 35.39
C PRO A 42 -5.03 2.76 36.47
N GLY A 43 -3.90 2.11 36.13
CA GLY A 43 -2.77 1.92 37.05
C GLY A 43 -1.73 3.05 37.01
N LEU A 44 -1.91 4.05 36.16
CA LEU A 44 -0.98 5.16 35.97
C LEU A 44 -1.51 6.43 36.63
N VAL A 45 -0.61 7.22 37.21
CA VAL A 45 -0.95 8.51 37.83
C VAL A 45 0.03 9.61 37.42
N GLY A 46 -0.46 10.85 37.44
CA GLY A 46 0.34 12.05 37.19
C GLY A 46 1.09 12.02 35.85
N HIS A 47 2.39 12.32 35.89
CA HIS A 47 3.25 12.44 34.71
C HIS A 47 3.32 11.15 33.87
N SER A 48 3.25 9.97 34.50
CA SER A 48 3.28 8.68 33.79
C SER A 48 2.04 8.48 32.93
N ALA A 49 0.86 8.84 33.44
CA ALA A 49 -0.39 8.78 32.69
C ALA A 49 -0.35 9.75 31.50
N GLN A 50 0.10 10.99 31.72
CA GLN A 50 0.25 11.99 30.65
C GLN A 50 1.25 11.54 29.56
N ALA A 51 2.38 10.94 29.96
CA ALA A 51 3.37 10.44 29.02
C ALA A 51 2.84 9.30 28.15
N VAL A 52 2.07 8.38 28.73
CA VAL A 52 1.42 7.29 27.98
C VAL A 52 0.34 7.83 27.04
N ASP A 53 -0.51 8.75 27.49
CA ASP A 53 -1.54 9.37 26.66
C ASP A 53 -0.91 10.12 25.46
N SER A 54 0.15 10.90 25.69
CA SER A 54 0.87 11.62 24.64
C SER A 54 1.50 10.66 23.61
N ARG A 55 2.13 9.58 24.07
CA ARG A 55 2.70 8.55 23.19
C ARG A 55 1.63 7.82 22.41
N ALA A 56 0.53 7.43 23.05
CA ALA A 56 -0.61 6.78 22.41
C ALA A 56 -1.20 7.68 21.32
N GLN A 57 -1.36 8.98 21.59
CA GLN A 57 -1.86 9.93 20.60
C GLN A 57 -0.91 10.07 19.41
N ARG A 58 0.39 10.25 19.65
CA ARG A 58 1.40 10.30 18.58
C ARG A 58 1.37 9.01 17.75
N TRP A 59 1.26 7.86 18.41
CA TRP A 59 1.21 6.57 17.75
C TRP A 59 -0.03 6.45 16.85
N ARG A 60 -1.22 6.85 17.32
CA ARG A 60 -2.45 6.89 16.50
C ARG A 60 -2.25 7.72 15.23
N THR A 61 -1.73 8.94 15.37
CA THR A 61 -1.48 9.83 14.23
C THR A 61 -0.51 9.21 13.23
N THR A 62 0.67 8.77 13.67
CA THR A 62 1.68 8.19 12.77
C THR A 62 1.20 6.90 12.11
N THR A 63 0.39 6.09 12.80
CA THR A 63 -0.21 4.87 12.20
C THR A 63 -1.17 5.22 11.08
N ALA A 64 -2.04 6.22 11.29
CA ALA A 64 -3.00 6.65 10.29
C ALA A 64 -2.29 7.22 9.05
N GLU A 65 -1.25 8.03 9.25
CA GLU A 65 -0.43 8.59 8.17
C GLU A 65 0.27 7.49 7.35
N LEU A 66 0.93 6.54 8.03
CA LEU A 66 1.62 5.45 7.36
C LEU A 66 0.65 4.50 6.64
N HIS A 67 -0.49 4.18 7.25
CA HIS A 67 -1.52 3.38 6.63
C HIS A 67 -2.07 4.05 5.36
N GLY A 68 -2.37 5.36 5.43
CA GLY A 68 -2.81 6.14 4.28
C GLY A 68 -1.76 6.20 3.16
N LEU A 69 -0.48 6.36 3.51
CA LEU A 69 0.61 6.37 2.54
C LEU A 69 0.78 5.01 1.84
N LEU A 70 0.71 3.91 2.58
CA LEU A 70 0.86 2.56 2.01
C LEU A 70 -0.34 2.19 1.13
N THR A 71 -1.56 2.50 1.56
CA THR A 71 -2.77 2.25 0.76
C THR A 71 -2.77 3.07 -0.54
N SER A 72 -2.37 4.34 -0.47
CA SER A 72 -2.19 5.18 -1.67
C SER A 72 -1.16 4.61 -2.64
N GLN A 73 -0.01 4.12 -2.15
CA GLN A 73 0.99 3.46 -3.00
C GLN A 73 0.45 2.17 -3.64
N ALA A 74 -0.31 1.37 -2.89
CA ALA A 74 -0.94 0.18 -3.43
C ALA A 74 -1.96 0.52 -4.52
N ASP A 75 -2.76 1.58 -4.34
CA ASP A 75 -3.71 2.06 -5.35
C ASP A 75 -3.00 2.56 -6.61
N ALA A 76 -1.88 3.29 -6.45
CA ALA A 76 -1.06 3.74 -7.57
C ALA A 76 -0.48 2.57 -8.39
N LEU A 77 0.06 1.55 -7.72
CA LEU A 77 0.59 0.36 -8.38
C LEU A 77 -0.49 -0.46 -9.09
N ALA A 78 -1.65 -0.62 -8.46
CA ALA A 78 -2.79 -1.29 -9.09
C ALA A 78 -3.28 -0.52 -10.33
N SER A 79 -3.33 0.81 -10.25
CA SER A 79 -3.70 1.67 -11.39
C SER A 79 -2.67 1.57 -12.52
N ALA A 80 -1.38 1.58 -12.19
CA ALA A 80 -0.30 1.41 -13.16
C ALA A 80 -0.38 0.05 -13.87
N SER A 81 -0.64 -1.03 -13.12
CA SER A 81 -0.86 -2.38 -13.69
C SER A 81 -1.95 -2.37 -14.77
N VAL A 82 -3.11 -1.78 -14.48
CA VAL A 82 -4.22 -1.67 -15.45
C VAL A 82 -3.81 -0.84 -16.68
N ALA A 83 -3.10 0.28 -16.47
CA ALA A 83 -2.65 1.12 -17.57
C ALA A 83 -1.69 0.39 -18.51
N TYR A 84 -0.68 -0.31 -17.95
CA TYR A 84 0.28 -1.08 -18.76
C TYR A 84 -0.38 -2.24 -19.50
N ALA A 85 -1.31 -2.96 -18.87
CA ALA A 85 -2.05 -4.04 -19.54
C ALA A 85 -2.83 -3.51 -20.75
N ARG A 86 -3.53 -2.38 -20.61
CA ARG A 86 -4.26 -1.75 -21.72
C ARG A 86 -3.33 -1.32 -22.85
N THR A 87 -2.18 -0.71 -22.52
CA THR A 87 -1.20 -0.32 -23.54
C THR A 87 -0.68 -1.54 -24.31
N GLU A 88 -0.46 -2.67 -23.65
CA GLU A 88 -0.04 -3.91 -24.33
C GLU A 88 -1.14 -4.45 -25.24
N ASP A 89 -2.39 -4.47 -24.78
CA ASP A 89 -3.54 -4.91 -25.59
C ASP A 89 -3.70 -4.02 -26.85
N ASP A 90 -3.67 -2.68 -26.68
CA ASP A 90 -3.77 -1.71 -27.78
C ASP A 90 -2.62 -1.90 -28.79
N ASN A 91 -1.40 -2.14 -28.31
CA ASN A 91 -0.24 -2.40 -29.17
C ASN A 91 -0.38 -3.71 -29.94
N SER A 92 -0.87 -4.76 -29.27
CA SER A 92 -1.10 -6.08 -29.87
C SER A 92 -2.14 -5.99 -31.00
N ASP A 93 -3.24 -5.28 -30.78
CA ASP A 93 -4.28 -5.04 -31.77
C ASP A 93 -3.74 -4.26 -32.99
N MET A 94 -2.94 -3.21 -32.74
CA MET A 94 -2.32 -2.43 -33.80
C MET A 94 -1.35 -3.27 -34.63
N ILE A 95 -0.54 -4.13 -34.00
CA ILE A 95 0.37 -5.05 -34.70
C ILE A 95 -0.43 -6.06 -35.54
N ALA A 96 -1.49 -6.64 -34.96
CA ALA A 96 -2.34 -7.61 -35.64
C ALA A 96 -3.11 -7.01 -36.83
N ALA A 97 -3.39 -5.71 -36.81
CA ALA A 97 -3.99 -4.97 -37.94
C ALA A 97 -3.00 -4.70 -39.08
N LEU A 98 -1.70 -4.70 -38.80
CA LEU A 98 -0.64 -4.48 -39.79
C LEU A 98 -0.13 -5.78 -40.42
N ASP A 99 -0.58 -6.95 -39.95
CA ASP A 99 -0.14 -8.25 -40.46
C ASP A 99 -0.65 -8.49 -41.89
N PRO A 100 0.24 -8.49 -42.91
CA PRO A 100 -0.15 -8.62 -44.31
C PRO A 100 -0.65 -10.03 -44.69
N THR A 101 -0.55 -11.01 -43.79
CA THR A 101 -1.07 -12.38 -44.02
C THR A 101 -2.57 -12.54 -43.75
N ARG A 102 -3.25 -11.47 -43.31
CA ARG A 102 -4.71 -11.43 -43.07
C ARG A 102 -5.57 -10.91 -44.25
N LEU A 103 -4.97 -10.62 -45.41
CA LEU A 103 -5.67 -10.26 -46.65
C LEU A 103 -5.86 -11.46 -47.59
#